data_AF-A0A4S3PLC7-F1
#
_entry.id   AF-A0A4S3PLC7-F1
#
_cell.length_a   1.000
_cell.length_b   1.000
_cell.length_c   1.000
_cell.angle_alpha   90.00
_cell.angle_beta   90.00
_cell.angle_gamma   90.00
#
_symmetry.space_group_name_H-M   'P 1'
#
loop_
_entity.id
_entity.type
_entity.pdbx_description
1 polymer ?
#
loop_
_entity_poly.entity_id
_entity_poly.type
_entity_poly.pdbx_seq_one_letter_code
_entity_poly.pdbx_strand_id
1 'polypeptide(L)'
;MNQDHERLIESKNIIKALANGVNPLTGEKVSNDSFLNSPGIIRPLFFLSQYLEHLPNTPIKKKKPKAFTITSEEKSCIVLPSGKIGINVFAKAVNEVIDENKSKKVNGKVINRRLKTLGILSEETTENGNTRTITNDQSEGYGIELVTRQFNNREYKQVVFNDIGKQFLLDHLERIMS
;
A
#
# COMPACT_ATOMS: atom_id res chain seq x y z
N MET A 1 -14.39 -0.14 6.33
CA MET A 1 -14.80 1.04 5.53
C MET A 1 -13.82 2.17 5.80
N ASN A 2 -13.68 3.15 4.91
CA ASN A 2 -12.71 4.25 5.07
C ASN A 2 -13.27 5.24 6.11
N GLN A 3 -12.67 5.33 7.29
CA GLN A 3 -13.11 6.23 8.38
C GLN A 3 -13.24 7.70 7.93
N ASP A 4 -12.41 8.14 6.99
CA ASP A 4 -12.47 9.49 6.41
C ASP A 4 -13.73 9.70 5.56
N HIS A 5 -14.22 8.63 4.91
CA HIS A 5 -15.42 8.68 4.09
C HIS A 5 -16.69 8.75 4.95
N GLU A 6 -16.75 8.00 6.04
CA GLU A 6 -17.86 8.06 7.00
C GLU A 6 -17.94 9.45 7.64
N ARG A 7 -16.81 9.99 8.09
CA ARG A 7 -16.73 11.37 8.61
C ARG A 7 -17.19 12.41 7.59
N LEU A 8 -16.88 12.21 6.30
CA LEU A 8 -17.35 13.11 5.24
C LEU A 8 -18.87 13.05 5.07
N ILE A 9 -19.46 11.84 5.06
CA ILE A 9 -20.92 11.66 4.95
C ILE A 9 -21.62 12.32 6.15
N GLU A 10 -21.11 12.07 7.36
CA GLU A 10 -21.62 12.66 8.58
C GLU A 10 -21.54 14.20 8.53
N SER A 11 -20.39 14.75 8.14
CA SER A 11 -20.19 16.20 8.00
C SER A 11 -21.16 16.82 6.99
N LYS A 12 -21.40 16.15 5.85
CA LYS A 12 -22.39 16.61 4.84
C LYS A 12 -23.79 16.72 5.45
N ASN A 13 -24.22 15.71 6.21
CA ASN A 13 -25.53 15.69 6.84
C ASN A 13 -25.68 16.79 7.89
N ILE A 14 -24.64 17.03 8.70
CA ILE A 14 -24.62 18.09 9.71
C ILE A 14 -24.75 19.47 9.05
N ILE A 15 -23.93 19.75 8.03
CA ILE A 15 -23.96 21.04 7.33
C ILE A 15 -25.32 21.26 6.64
N LYS A 16 -25.91 20.20 6.07
CA LYS A 16 -27.25 20.26 5.48
C LYS A 16 -28.33 20.56 6.51
N ALA A 17 -28.29 19.94 7.69
CA ALA A 17 -29.24 20.24 8.76
C ALA A 17 -29.13 21.71 9.21
N LEU A 18 -27.91 22.19 9.44
CA LEU A 18 -27.64 23.58 9.83
C LEU A 18 -28.12 24.58 8.76
N ALA A 19 -27.86 24.31 7.48
CA ALA A 19 -28.32 25.13 6.37
C ALA A 19 -29.86 25.23 6.29
N ASN A 20 -30.57 24.19 6.73
CA ASN A 20 -32.03 24.17 6.79
C ASN A 20 -32.59 24.72 8.12
N GLY A 21 -31.75 25.26 8.99
CA GLY A 21 -32.17 25.76 10.31
C GLY A 21 -32.61 24.64 11.26
N VAL A 22 -32.02 23.45 11.13
CA VAL A 22 -32.31 22.28 11.97
C VAL A 22 -31.08 21.95 12.82
N ASN A 23 -31.30 21.69 14.11
CA ASN A 23 -30.27 21.20 15.01
C ASN A 23 -29.86 19.77 14.60
N PRO A 24 -28.59 19.53 14.21
CA PRO A 24 -28.15 18.23 13.71
C PRO A 24 -28.14 17.13 14.79
N LEU A 25 -28.17 17.49 16.08
CA LEU A 25 -28.14 16.53 17.20
C LEU A 25 -29.54 16.13 17.65
N THR A 26 -30.51 17.07 17.61
CA THR A 26 -31.87 16.85 18.14
C THR A 26 -32.94 16.75 17.06
N GLY A 27 -32.66 17.22 15.84
CA GLY A 27 -33.65 17.29 14.74
C GLY A 27 -34.66 18.44 14.87
N GLU A 28 -34.55 19.26 15.92
CA GLU A 28 -35.47 20.37 16.17
C GLU A 28 -35.11 21.59 15.33
N LYS A 29 -36.11 22.44 15.05
CA LYS A 29 -35.86 23.74 14.43
C LYS A 29 -35.06 24.63 15.36
N VAL A 30 -34.05 25.28 14.80
CA VAL A 30 -33.25 26.28 15.51
C VAL A 30 -34.11 27.51 15.77
N SER A 31 -34.08 28.01 17.02
CA SER A 31 -34.81 29.22 17.43
C SER A 31 -34.52 30.41 16.51
N ASN A 32 -35.55 31.21 16.21
CA ASN A 32 -35.46 32.40 15.34
C ASN A 32 -34.40 33.40 15.78
N ASP A 33 -34.15 33.52 17.09
CA ASP A 33 -33.16 34.44 17.66
C ASP A 33 -31.71 33.92 17.59
N SER A 34 -31.51 32.71 17.07
CA SER A 34 -30.19 32.11 16.92
C SER A 34 -29.36 32.81 15.84
N PHE A 35 -28.06 32.96 16.09
CA PHE A 35 -27.10 33.47 15.10
C PHE A 35 -27.10 32.66 13.79
N LEU A 36 -27.50 31.38 13.84
CA LEU A 36 -27.59 30.51 12.66
C LEU A 36 -28.65 31.00 11.66
N ASN A 37 -29.68 31.72 12.12
CA ASN A 37 -30.71 32.31 11.27
C ASN A 37 -30.31 33.66 10.68
N SER A 38 -29.15 34.21 11.08
CA SER A 38 -28.63 35.42 10.46
C SER A 38 -28.39 35.18 8.97
N PRO A 39 -28.87 36.06 8.06
CA PRO A 39 -28.61 35.96 6.63
C PRO A 39 -27.13 35.83 6.28
N GLY A 40 -26.23 36.41 7.10
CA GLY A 40 -24.78 36.33 6.92
C GLY A 40 -24.18 34.96 7.23
N ILE A 41 -24.92 34.08 7.91
CA ILE A 41 -24.49 32.72 8.28
C ILE A 41 -25.25 31.66 7.48
N ILE A 42 -26.57 31.80 7.37
CA ILE A 42 -27.41 30.78 6.71
C ILE A 42 -27.15 30.71 5.20
N ARG A 43 -26.90 31.85 4.53
CA ARG A 43 -26.65 31.87 3.08
C ARG A 43 -25.33 31.17 2.72
N PRO A 44 -24.18 31.45 3.37
CA PRO A 44 -22.96 30.67 3.17
C PRO A 44 -23.13 29.19 3.48
N LEU A 45 -23.84 28.82 4.55
CA LEU A 45 -24.11 27.42 4.88
C LEU A 45 -24.94 26.72 3.81
N PHE A 46 -25.95 27.40 3.26
CA PHE A 46 -26.77 26.86 2.18
C PHE A 46 -25.96 26.65 0.90
N PHE A 47 -25.14 27.65 0.52
CA PHE A 47 -24.21 27.53 -0.60
C PHE A 47 -23.23 26.36 -0.40
N LEU A 48 -22.64 26.23 0.79
CA LEU A 48 -21.74 25.12 1.11
C LEU A 48 -22.47 23.78 1.04
N SER A 49 -23.67 23.67 1.60
CA SER A 49 -24.50 22.46 1.53
C SER A 49 -24.75 22.05 0.08
N GLN A 50 -25.14 23.01 -0.78
CA GLN A 50 -25.33 22.75 -2.21
C GLN A 50 -24.03 22.30 -2.87
N TYR A 51 -22.92 22.99 -2.63
CA TYR A 51 -21.61 22.60 -3.17
C TYR A 51 -21.22 21.17 -2.76
N LEU A 52 -21.42 20.81 -1.50
CA LEU A 52 -21.14 19.50 -0.95
C LEU A 52 -22.03 18.38 -1.54
N GLU A 53 -23.28 18.68 -1.93
CA GLU A 53 -24.17 17.73 -2.62
C GLU A 53 -23.65 17.34 -4.01
N HIS A 54 -22.93 18.24 -4.69
CA HIS A 54 -22.34 17.96 -6.00
C HIS A 54 -21.03 17.15 -5.90
N LEU A 55 -20.45 17.00 -4.70
CA LEU A 55 -19.27 16.18 -4.52
C LEU A 55 -19.63 14.70 -4.56
N PRO A 56 -18.89 13.87 -5.33
CA PRO A 56 -19.18 12.45 -5.43
C PRO A 56 -19.11 11.78 -4.05
N ASN A 57 -20.11 10.96 -3.73
CA ASN A 57 -20.11 10.12 -2.53
C ASN A 57 -19.15 8.90 -2.67
N THR A 58 -18.18 8.99 -3.58
CA THR A 58 -17.18 7.95 -3.73
C THR A 58 -16.21 7.97 -2.55
N PRO A 59 -15.70 6.81 -2.10
CA PRO A 59 -14.69 6.76 -1.07
C PRO A 59 -13.51 7.66 -1.44
N ILE A 60 -13.06 8.49 -0.49
CA ILE A 60 -11.84 9.28 -0.65
C ILE A 60 -10.70 8.30 -0.95
N LYS A 61 -10.25 8.25 -2.21
CA LYS A 61 -9.14 7.39 -2.59
C LYS A 61 -7.87 8.05 -2.07
N LYS A 62 -7.33 7.52 -0.97
CA LYS A 62 -5.99 7.91 -0.51
C LYS A 62 -5.02 7.75 -1.69
N LYS A 63 -4.31 8.83 -2.02
CA LYS A 63 -3.34 8.84 -3.11
C LYS A 63 -2.24 7.86 -2.72
N LYS A 64 -2.15 6.73 -3.43
CA LYS A 64 -1.13 5.74 -3.12
C LYS A 64 0.26 6.34 -3.37
N PRO A 65 1.23 6.12 -2.47
CA PRO A 65 2.61 6.53 -2.70
C PRO A 65 3.16 5.92 -3.99
N LYS A 66 3.88 6.74 -4.76
CA LYS A 66 4.42 6.34 -6.07
C LYS A 66 5.79 5.67 -5.97
N ALA A 67 6.57 6.06 -4.97
CA ALA A 67 7.92 5.58 -4.73
C ALA A 67 7.96 4.70 -3.47
N PHE A 68 8.91 3.77 -3.44
CA PHE A 68 9.27 3.06 -2.22
C PHE A 68 10.20 3.93 -1.40
N THR A 69 9.90 4.07 -0.11
CA THR A 69 10.74 4.71 0.88
C THR A 69 10.74 3.85 2.14
N ILE A 70 11.87 3.81 2.84
CA ILE A 70 11.99 3.13 4.13
C ILE A 70 12.97 3.93 4.98
N THR A 71 12.62 4.14 6.24
CA THR A 71 13.50 4.78 7.23
C THR A 71 14.50 3.77 7.79
N SER A 72 15.57 4.25 8.42
CA SER A 72 16.55 3.35 9.07
C SER A 72 15.90 2.58 10.23
N GLU A 73 14.98 3.23 10.93
CA GLU A 73 14.20 2.67 12.02
C GLU A 73 13.28 1.54 11.51
N GLU A 74 12.47 1.79 10.48
CA GLU A 74 11.62 0.76 9.87
C GLU A 74 12.46 -0.41 9.35
N LYS A 75 13.60 -0.14 8.70
CA LYS A 75 14.50 -1.16 8.17
C LYS A 75 15.08 -2.05 9.27
N SER A 76 15.42 -1.48 10.43
CA SER A 76 15.93 -2.23 11.59
C SER A 76 14.88 -3.17 12.21
N CYS A 77 13.60 -2.90 11.99
CA CYS A 77 12.49 -3.72 12.47
C CYS A 77 12.17 -4.93 11.57
N ILE A 78 12.84 -5.07 10.41
CA ILE A 78 12.56 -6.19 9.49
C ILE A 78 13.06 -7.50 10.12
N VAL A 79 12.12 -8.42 10.35
CA VAL A 79 12.44 -9.77 10.85
C VAL A 79 12.28 -10.78 9.72
N LEU A 80 13.39 -11.44 9.36
CA LEU A 80 13.38 -12.50 8.34
C LEU A 80 13.38 -13.88 9.01
N PRO A 81 12.59 -14.85 8.50
CA PRO A 81 12.61 -16.22 9.01
C PRO A 81 14.00 -16.88 8.88
N SER A 82 14.29 -17.81 9.77
CA SER A 82 15.47 -18.68 9.68
C SER A 82 15.43 -19.58 8.44
N GLY A 83 16.59 -19.96 7.92
CA GLY A 83 16.70 -20.85 6.75
C GLY A 83 16.36 -20.16 5.43
N LYS A 84 16.37 -20.90 4.31
CA LYS A 84 16.22 -20.31 2.98
C LYS A 84 14.80 -19.77 2.74
N ILE A 85 14.68 -18.51 2.33
CA ILE A 85 13.39 -17.86 2.08
C ILE A 85 13.16 -17.56 0.60
N GLY A 86 11.90 -17.55 0.17
CA GLY A 86 11.55 -17.05 -1.16
C GLY A 86 11.41 -15.53 -1.18
N ILE A 87 11.48 -14.94 -2.38
CA ILE A 87 11.38 -13.48 -2.52
C ILE A 87 10.06 -12.88 -1.98
N ASN A 88 8.96 -13.63 -2.06
CA ASN A 88 7.67 -13.17 -1.53
C ASN A 88 7.65 -13.12 0.00
N VAL A 89 8.41 -13.99 0.67
CA VAL A 89 8.57 -13.96 2.14
C VAL A 89 9.35 -12.71 2.53
N PHE A 90 10.44 -12.42 1.82
CA PHE A 90 11.21 -11.18 2.01
C PHE A 90 10.34 -9.93 1.79
N ALA A 91 9.63 -9.84 0.66
CA ALA A 91 8.74 -8.72 0.37
C ALA A 91 7.64 -8.54 1.42
N LYS A 92 7.12 -9.64 1.98
CA LYS A 92 6.14 -9.59 3.06
C LYS A 92 6.73 -8.96 4.32
N ALA A 93 7.91 -9.42 4.76
CA ALA A 93 8.59 -8.89 5.93
C ALA A 93 8.89 -7.38 5.81
N VAL A 94 9.30 -6.91 4.63
CA VAL A 94 9.48 -5.47 4.38
C VAL A 94 8.15 -4.72 4.47
N ASN A 95 7.08 -5.27 3.90
CA ASN A 95 5.76 -4.63 3.93
C ASN A 95 5.13 -4.60 5.33
N GLU A 96 5.60 -5.42 6.28
CA GLU A 96 5.11 -5.44 7.66
C GLU A 96 5.63 -4.24 8.48
N VAL A 97 6.71 -3.59 8.05
CA VAL A 97 7.34 -2.48 8.79
C VAL A 97 7.12 -1.10 8.17
N ILE A 98 6.75 -1.00 6.89
CA ILE A 98 6.60 0.29 6.21
C ILE A 98 5.23 0.93 6.43
N ASP A 99 5.18 2.27 6.53
CA ASP A 99 3.93 3.02 6.46
C ASP A 99 3.38 3.07 5.01
N GLU A 100 2.31 2.32 4.74
CA GLU A 100 1.64 2.28 3.43
C GLU A 100 1.08 3.62 2.93
N ASN A 101 0.92 4.61 3.82
CA ASN A 101 0.51 5.96 3.43
C ASN A 101 1.68 6.76 2.85
N LYS A 102 2.92 6.42 3.22
CA LYS A 102 4.15 7.13 2.82
C LYS A 102 4.96 6.36 1.77
N SER A 103 4.93 5.03 1.83
CA SER A 103 5.76 4.15 1.01
C SER A 103 4.96 3.18 0.16
N LYS A 104 5.38 3.00 -1.09
CA LYS A 104 4.80 2.01 -2.00
C LYS A 104 5.23 0.61 -1.58
N LYS A 105 4.25 -0.30 -1.44
CA LYS A 105 4.50 -1.72 -1.18
C LYS A 105 5.52 -2.36 -2.13
N VAL A 106 6.35 -3.20 -1.54
CA VAL A 106 7.29 -4.07 -2.23
C VAL A 106 6.58 -5.31 -2.75
N ASN A 107 6.95 -5.76 -3.95
CA ASN A 107 6.42 -6.98 -4.56
C ASN A 107 7.59 -7.84 -5.03
N GLY A 108 7.56 -9.14 -4.74
CA GLY A 108 8.60 -10.08 -5.15
C GLY A 108 8.86 -10.07 -6.66
N LYS A 109 7.84 -9.84 -7.50
CA LYS A 109 8.02 -9.66 -8.96
C LYS A 109 8.88 -8.45 -9.30
N VAL A 110 8.71 -7.33 -8.57
CA VAL A 110 9.50 -6.12 -8.79
C VAL A 110 10.95 -6.35 -8.40
N ILE A 111 11.19 -6.99 -7.24
CA ILE A 111 12.54 -7.34 -6.82
C ILE A 111 13.20 -8.28 -7.83
N ASN A 112 12.54 -9.39 -8.22
CA ASN A 112 13.09 -10.31 -9.21
C ASN A 112 13.42 -9.63 -10.53
N ARG A 113 12.54 -8.76 -11.02
CA ARG A 113 12.80 -7.98 -12.24
C ARG A 113 14.06 -7.11 -12.08
N ARG A 114 14.22 -6.45 -10.93
CA ARG A 114 15.38 -5.60 -10.64
C ARG A 114 16.67 -6.42 -10.54
N LEU A 115 16.64 -7.56 -9.86
CA LEU A 115 17.77 -8.50 -9.81
C LEU A 115 18.16 -9.03 -11.20
N LYS A 116 17.18 -9.27 -12.10
CA LYS A 116 17.46 -9.60 -13.50
C LYS A 116 18.13 -8.44 -14.24
N THR A 117 17.66 -7.20 -14.05
CA THR A 117 18.29 -6.01 -14.64
C THR A 117 19.73 -5.83 -14.16
N LEU A 118 20.04 -6.25 -12.92
CA LEU A 118 21.40 -6.26 -12.38
C LEU A 118 22.26 -7.44 -12.85
N GLY A 119 21.71 -8.36 -13.67
CA GLY A 119 22.41 -9.57 -14.13
C GLY A 119 22.55 -10.68 -13.08
N ILE A 120 21.95 -10.50 -11.90
CA ILE A 120 22.05 -11.44 -10.76
C ILE A 120 21.13 -12.64 -10.97
N LEU A 121 19.99 -12.43 -11.63
CA LEU A 121 19.03 -13.47 -11.97
C LEU A 121 18.81 -13.53 -13.49
N SER A 122 18.35 -14.67 -13.97
CA SER A 122 17.97 -14.86 -15.37
C SER A 122 16.50 -15.23 -15.51
N GLU A 123 16.02 -15.26 -16.74
CA GLU A 123 14.68 -15.67 -17.10
C GLU A 123 14.75 -16.73 -18.19
N GLU A 124 13.89 -17.73 -18.09
CA GLU A 124 13.78 -18.81 -19.06
C GLU A 124 12.33 -18.91 -19.53
N THR A 125 12.15 -19.09 -20.83
CA THR A 125 10.83 -19.37 -21.43
C THR A 125 10.55 -20.85 -21.36
N THR A 126 9.47 -21.22 -20.68
CA THR A 126 8.97 -22.59 -20.63
C THR A 126 8.36 -23.00 -21.97
N GLU A 127 8.22 -24.30 -22.20
CA GLU A 127 7.61 -24.88 -23.41
C GLU A 127 6.21 -24.32 -23.71
N ASN A 128 5.47 -23.91 -22.67
CA ASN A 128 4.13 -23.32 -22.78
C ASN A 128 4.14 -21.79 -23.03
N GLY A 129 5.31 -21.19 -23.32
CA GLY A 129 5.47 -19.75 -23.57
C GLY A 129 5.47 -18.88 -22.30
N ASN A 130 5.28 -19.46 -21.11
CA ASN A 130 5.37 -18.72 -19.85
C ASN A 130 6.83 -18.49 -19.47
N THR A 131 7.15 -17.36 -18.85
CA THR A 131 8.50 -17.09 -18.35
C THR A 131 8.65 -17.47 -16.88
N ARG A 132 9.82 -18.01 -16.51
CA ARG A 132 10.19 -18.32 -15.11
C ARG A 132 11.51 -17.70 -14.74
N THR A 133 11.62 -17.27 -13.48
CA THR A 133 12.88 -16.74 -12.93
C THR A 133 13.79 -17.91 -12.53
N ILE A 134 15.04 -17.87 -12.97
CA ILE A 134 16.06 -18.89 -12.69
C ILE A 134 17.34 -18.23 -12.17
N THR A 135 18.20 -19.03 -11.53
CA THR A 135 19.56 -18.62 -11.18
C THR A 135 20.50 -18.70 -12.38
N ASN A 136 21.65 -18.06 -12.28
CA ASN A 136 22.75 -18.06 -13.25
C ASN A 136 24.11 -18.15 -12.50
N ASP A 137 25.22 -18.09 -13.23
CA ASP A 137 26.58 -18.22 -12.67
C ASP A 137 26.92 -17.17 -11.61
N GLN A 138 26.24 -16.03 -11.59
CA GLN A 138 26.44 -14.98 -10.60
C GLN A 138 25.58 -15.19 -9.34
N SER A 139 24.41 -15.84 -9.47
CA SER A 139 23.41 -15.95 -8.41
C SER A 139 23.96 -16.53 -7.10
N GLU A 140 24.81 -17.55 -7.18
CA GLU A 140 25.36 -18.23 -6.00
C GLU A 140 26.22 -17.28 -5.15
N GLY A 141 27.01 -16.42 -5.79
CA GLY A 141 27.83 -15.41 -5.10
C GLY A 141 27.01 -14.37 -4.33
N TYR A 142 25.73 -14.21 -4.68
CA TYR A 142 24.77 -13.36 -3.95
C TYR A 142 23.92 -14.17 -2.94
N GLY A 143 24.27 -15.42 -2.64
CA GLY A 143 23.52 -16.27 -1.72
C GLY A 143 22.14 -16.68 -2.24
N ILE A 144 22.00 -16.78 -3.56
CA ILE A 144 20.76 -17.11 -4.24
C ILE A 144 20.87 -18.49 -4.88
N GLU A 145 19.89 -19.35 -4.60
CA GLU A 145 19.89 -20.75 -5.00
C GLU A 145 18.55 -21.15 -5.61
N LEU A 146 18.57 -22.20 -6.42
CA LEU A 146 17.38 -22.80 -7.00
C LEU A 146 17.06 -24.12 -6.30
N VAL A 147 15.90 -24.19 -5.64
CA VAL A 147 15.45 -25.41 -4.93
C VAL A 147 14.20 -25.98 -5.57
N THR A 148 14.11 -27.29 -5.63
CA THR A 148 12.88 -27.99 -6.02
C THR A 148 11.95 -28.06 -4.82
N ARG A 149 10.68 -27.64 -5.00
CA ARG A 149 9.62 -27.76 -4.01
C ARG A 149 8.45 -28.54 -4.59
N GLN A 150 7.73 -29.23 -3.72
CA GLN A 150 6.48 -29.88 -4.07
C GLN A 150 5.29 -29.05 -3.57
N PHE A 151 4.31 -28.83 -4.43
CA PHE A 151 3.03 -28.24 -4.08
C PHE A 151 1.92 -28.91 -4.88
N ASN A 152 0.88 -29.41 -4.19
CA ASN A 152 -0.24 -30.13 -4.82
C ASN A 152 0.22 -31.22 -5.82
N ASN A 153 1.14 -32.10 -5.39
CA ASN A 153 1.76 -33.16 -6.20
C ASN A 153 2.46 -32.68 -7.48
N ARG A 154 2.81 -31.38 -7.59
CA ARG A 154 3.62 -30.83 -8.68
C ARG A 154 4.95 -30.34 -8.14
N GLU A 155 6.03 -30.77 -8.78
CA GLU A 155 7.36 -30.22 -8.52
C GLU A 155 7.52 -28.90 -9.26
N TYR A 156 8.01 -27.88 -8.55
CA TYR A 156 8.38 -26.60 -9.15
C TYR A 156 9.72 -26.15 -8.60
N LYS A 157 10.49 -25.47 -9.45
CA LYS A 157 11.74 -24.84 -9.04
C LYS A 157 11.45 -23.46 -8.47
N GLN A 158 11.99 -23.15 -7.31
CA GLN A 158 11.85 -21.87 -6.64
C GLN A 158 13.23 -21.27 -6.36
N VAL A 159 13.38 -20.00 -6.72
CA VAL A 159 14.52 -19.18 -6.30
C VAL A 159 14.38 -18.84 -4.82
N VAL A 160 15.41 -19.16 -4.04
CA VAL A 160 15.47 -18.92 -2.60
C VAL A 160 16.77 -18.21 -2.23
N PHE A 161 16.72 -17.52 -1.09
CA PHE A 161 17.81 -16.71 -0.55
C PHE A 161 18.25 -17.31 0.77
N ASN A 162 19.53 -17.67 0.87
CA ASN A 162 20.17 -18.06 2.12
C ASN A 162 20.52 -16.81 2.95
N ASP A 163 21.22 -16.95 4.07
CA ASP A 163 21.49 -15.82 4.96
C ASP A 163 22.35 -14.72 4.30
N ILE A 164 23.26 -15.09 3.41
CA ILE A 164 24.04 -14.13 2.59
C ILE A 164 23.08 -13.36 1.67
N GLY A 165 22.19 -14.08 0.97
CA GLY A 165 21.24 -13.45 0.05
C GLY A 165 20.20 -12.58 0.75
N LYS A 166 19.77 -12.95 1.96
CA LYS A 166 18.91 -12.11 2.80
C LYS A 166 19.61 -10.81 3.16
N GLN A 167 20.87 -10.89 3.61
CA GLN A 167 21.65 -9.72 3.99
C GLN A 167 21.89 -8.79 2.80
N PHE A 168 22.25 -9.35 1.64
CA PHE A 168 22.39 -8.59 0.39
C PHE A 168 21.10 -7.84 0.03
N LEU A 169 19.94 -8.50 0.12
CA LEU A 169 18.65 -7.86 -0.15
C LEU A 169 18.34 -6.72 0.84
N LEU A 170 18.68 -6.88 2.12
CA LEU A 170 18.50 -5.84 3.13
C LEU A 170 19.43 -4.66 2.86
N ASP A 171 20.72 -4.91 2.68
CA ASP A 171 21.74 -3.86 2.54
C ASP A 171 21.52 -3.00 1.29
N HIS A 172 20.96 -3.60 0.24
CA HIS A 172 20.71 -2.92 -1.04
C HIS A 172 19.22 -2.69 -1.34
N LEU A 173 18.34 -2.80 -0.35
CA LEU A 173 16.89 -2.70 -0.53
C LEU A 173 16.48 -1.43 -1.28
N GLU A 174 16.99 -0.28 -0.87
CA GLU A 174 16.72 1.03 -1.45
C GLU A 174 17.19 1.11 -2.90
N ARG A 175 18.38 0.57 -3.20
CA ARG A 175 18.95 0.52 -4.56
C ARG A 175 18.13 -0.40 -5.46
N ILE A 176 17.69 -1.54 -4.95
CA ILE A 176 16.87 -2.50 -5.68
C ILE A 176 15.49 -1.89 -5.99
N MET A 177 14.95 -1.10 -5.07
CA MET A 177 13.59 -0.54 -5.17
C MET A 177 13.50 0.85 -5.81
N SER A 178 14.63 1.53 -6.01
CA SER A 178 14.74 2.72 -6.85
C SER A 178 14.38 2.43 -8.32
#